data_AF-A0A678NXS9-F1
#
_entry.id   AF-A0A678NXS9-F1
#
_cell.length_a   1.000
_cell.length_b   1.000
_cell.length_c   1.000
_cell.angle_alpha   90.00
_cell.angle_beta   90.00
_cell.angle_gamma   90.00
#
_symmetry.space_group_name_H-M   'P 1'
#
loop_
_entity.id
_entity.type
_entity.pdbx_description
1 polymer ?
#
loop_
_entity_poly.entity_id
_entity_poly.type
_entity_poly.pdbx_seq_one_letter_code
_entity_poly.pdbx_strand_id
1 'polypeptide(L)' 'QQVNSKDVTAHIYEYTTQVGMTIKNDVVSLVPKQQPVQMLFCLKEKNQKKINSHRWFF' A
#
# COMPACT_ATOMS: atom_id res chain seq x y z
N GLN A 1 -12.11 -10.69 13.40
CA GLN A 1 -12.13 -12.06 12.80
C GLN A 1 -11.09 -12.94 13.50
N GLN A 2 -11.11 -14.27 13.39
CA GLN A 2 -10.03 -15.14 13.95
C GLN A 2 -9.41 -16.03 12.87
N VAL A 3 -8.09 -16.22 12.95
CA VAL A 3 -7.31 -17.16 12.13
C VAL A 3 -6.42 -17.95 13.08
N ASN A 4 -6.46 -19.29 13.03
CA ASN A 4 -5.72 -20.16 13.94
C ASN A 4 -5.95 -19.80 15.43
N SER A 5 -7.20 -19.53 15.81
CA SER A 5 -7.62 -19.12 17.16
C SER A 5 -6.96 -17.83 17.68
N LYS A 6 -6.36 -17.03 16.79
CA LYS A 6 -5.82 -15.70 17.08
C LYS A 6 -6.70 -14.65 16.43
N ASP A 7 -6.95 -13.57 17.16
CA ASP A 7 -7.66 -12.42 16.62
C ASP A 7 -6.88 -11.79 15.47
N VAL A 8 -7.58 -11.51 14.37
CA VAL A 8 -7.07 -10.73 13.26
C VAL A 8 -6.78 -9.32 13.75
N THR A 9 -5.60 -8.80 13.43
CA THR A 9 -5.20 -7.45 13.85
C THR A 9 -5.38 -6.43 12.73
N ALA A 10 -5.22 -6.87 11.49
CA ALA A 10 -5.40 -6.06 10.29
C ALA A 10 -5.76 -6.92 9.09
N HIS A 11 -6.38 -6.29 8.11
CA HIS A 11 -6.71 -6.80 6.79
C HIS A 11 -5.77 -6.14 5.77
N ILE A 12 -5.14 -6.95 4.92
CA ILE A 12 -4.27 -6.49 3.85
C ILE A 12 -4.97 -6.69 2.52
N TYR A 13 -4.99 -5.64 1.72
CA TYR A 13 -5.50 -5.64 0.36
C TYR A 13 -4.38 -5.28 -0.59
N GLU A 14 -4.24 -6.09 -1.61
CA GLU A 14 -3.20 -5.95 -2.62
C GLU A 14 -3.84 -5.72 -3.97
N TYR A 15 -3.31 -4.75 -4.70
CA TYR A 15 -3.78 -4.44 -6.04
C TYR A 15 -2.62 -4.01 -6.92
N THR A 16 -2.35 -4.79 -7.96
CA THR A 16 -1.38 -4.42 -8.99
C THR A 16 -2.06 -3.51 -10.00
N THR A 17 -1.50 -2.32 -10.20
CA THR A 17 -1.95 -1.35 -11.20
C THR A 17 -0.78 -0.95 -12.11
N GLN A 18 -1.06 -0.22 -13.18
CA GLN A 18 -0.03 0.38 -14.04
C GLN A 18 -0.07 1.89 -13.89
N VAL A 19 1.08 2.49 -13.60
CA VAL A 19 1.26 3.94 -13.54
C VAL A 19 2.32 4.32 -14.57
N GLY A 20 2.11 5.43 -15.28
CA GLY A 20 3.14 6.06 -16.09
C GLY A 20 3.43 7.46 -15.57
N MET A 21 4.71 7.78 -15.45
CA MET A 21 5.20 9.07 -14.98
C MET A 21 6.39 9.51 -15.84
N THR A 22 6.40 10.77 -16.23
CA THR A 22 7.55 11.41 -16.87
C THR A 22 7.97 12.61 -16.05
N ILE A 23 9.28 12.81 -15.89
CA ILE A 23 9.87 13.97 -15.23
C ILE A 23 10.59 14.81 -16.29
N LYS A 24 10.20 16.07 -16.44
CA LYS A 24 10.87 17.03 -17.32
C LYS A 24 10.98 18.38 -16.61
N ASN A 25 12.20 18.91 -16.48
CA ASN A 25 12.48 20.17 -15.77
C ASN A 25 11.82 20.20 -14.38
N ASP A 26 11.97 19.13 -13.59
CA ASP A 26 11.36 18.93 -12.26
C ASP A 26 9.82 18.92 -12.22
N VAL A 27 9.16 18.91 -13.38
CA VAL A 27 7.71 18.74 -13.48
C VAL A 27 7.38 17.27 -13.67
N VAL A 28 6.62 16.73 -12.73
CA VAL A 28 6.05 15.37 -12.80
C VAL A 28 4.76 15.43 -13.62
N SER A 29 4.69 14.65 -14.70
CA SER A 29 3.49 14.50 -15.53
C SER A 29 3.05 13.05 -15.55
N LEU A 30 1.75 12.80 -15.42
CA LEU A 30 1.17 11.48 -15.59
C LEU A 30 1.10 11.14 -17.08
N VAL A 31 1.58 9.95 -17.44
CA VAL A 31 1.47 9.40 -18.78
C VAL A 31 0.79 8.04 -18.72
N PRO A 32 0.12 7.60 -19.80
CA PRO A 32 -0.51 6.28 -19.81
C PRO A 32 0.51 5.16 -19.58
N LYS A 33 0.19 4.24 -18.65
CA LYS A 33 0.67 2.86 -18.52
C LYS A 33 2.13 2.59 -18.93
N GLN A 34 3.09 2.83 -18.04
CA GLN A 34 4.50 2.45 -18.30
C GLN A 34 5.09 1.42 -17.35
N GLN A 35 4.72 1.43 -16.06
CA GLN A 35 5.33 0.53 -15.07
C GLN A 35 4.27 -0.09 -14.15
N PRO A 36 4.38 -1.39 -13.81
CA PRO A 36 3.55 -2.01 -12.79
C PRO A 36 3.90 -1.44 -11.42
N VAL A 37 2.87 -1.09 -10.65
CA VAL A 37 2.96 -0.61 -9.28
C VAL A 37 2.12 -1.51 -8.40
N GLN A 38 2.70 -2.00 -7.31
CA GLN A 38 1.99 -2.77 -6.30
C GLN A 38 1.43 -1.83 -5.23
N MET A 39 0.11 -1.72 -5.16
CA MET A 39 -0.58 -0.99 -4.10
C MET A 39 -0.89 -1.93 -2.95
N LEU A 40 -0.49 -1.54 -1.74
CA LEU A 40 -0.80 -2.25 -0.50
C LEU A 40 -1.67 -1.34 0.39
N PHE A 41 -2.85 -1.81 0.76
CA PHE A 41 -3.73 -1.14 1.72
C PHE A 41 -3.90 -2.01 2.97
N CYS A 42 -3.64 -1.41 4.14
CA CYS A 42 -3.73 -2.09 5.44
C CYS A 42 -4.80 -1.42 6.31
N LEU A 43 -5.86 -2.18 6.62
CA LEU A 43 -6.95 -1.76 7.50
C LEU A 43 -6.85 -2.47 8.85
N LYS A 44 -6.65 -1.73 9.93
CA LYS A 44 -6.66 -2.31 11.28
C LYS A 44 -8.08 -2.56 11.76
N GLU A 45 -8.34 -3.72 12.37
CA GLU A 45 -9.67 -4.03 12.94
C GLU A 45 -10.05 -3.09 14.09
N LYS A 46 -9.05 -2.54 14.79
CA LYS A 46 -9.23 -1.58 15.87
C LYS A 46 -8.41 -0.33 15.60
N ASN A 47 -8.93 0.84 15.98
CA ASN A 47 -8.17 2.08 15.91
C ASN A 47 -7.02 2.04 16.93
N GLN A 48 -5.82 1.65 16.48
CA GLN A 48 -4.61 1.57 17.30
C GLN A 48 -3.62 2.70 16.97
N LYS A 49 -4.10 3.93 16.74
CA LYS A 49 -3.28 5.12 16.39
C LYS A 49 -2.42 4.91 15.14
N LYS A 50 -1.30 5.62 14.99
CA LYS A 50 -0.41 5.49 13.81
C LYS A 50 0.20 4.09 13.76
N ILE A 51 0.29 3.51 12.56
CA ILE A 51 1.03 2.26 12.35
C ILE A 51 2.53 2.59 12.44
N ASN A 52 3.30 1.78 13.18
CA ASN A 52 4.76 1.87 13.21
C ASN A 52 5.35 1.28 11.92
N SER A 53 5.12 1.96 10.79
CA SER A 53 5.46 1.48 9.44
C SER A 53 6.95 1.22 9.24
N HIS A 54 7.83 1.90 9.97
CA HIS A 54 9.29 1.68 9.93
C HIS A 54 9.73 0.27 10.38
N ARG A 55 8.86 -0.50 11.08
CA ARG A 55 9.13 -1.89 11.44
C ARG A 55 8.58 -2.92 10.44
N TRP A 56 7.81 -2.46 9.45
CA TRP A 56 7.10 -3.31 8.51
C TRP A 56 7.76 -3.36 7.13
N PHE A 57 8.50 -2.32 6.77
CA PHE A 57 9.18 -2.23 5.48
C PHE A 57 10.68 -2.52 5.71
N PHE A 58 11.12 -3.71 5.30
CA PHE A 58 12.53 -4.08 5.20
C PHE A 58 13.06 -3.65 3.83
#